data_AF-A0A9P8BRE1-F1
#
_entry.id   AF-A0A9P8BRE1-F1
#
_cell.length_a   1.000
_cell.length_b   1.000
_cell.length_c   1.000
_cell.angle_alpha   90.00
_cell.angle_beta   90.00
_cell.angle_gamma   90.00
#
_symmetry.space_group_name_H-M   'P 1'
#
loop_
_entity.id
_entity.type
_entity.pdbx_description
1 polymer ?
#
loop_
_entity_poly.entity_id
_entity_poly.type
_entity_poly.pdbx_seq_one_letter_code
_entity_poly.pdbx_strand_id
1 'polypeptide(L)'
;MYKSIVALTVAIAFGSAIVSAAPTEQGSWCYNPKNEQFWGQASSECCRLNGGQMGSDRRCYGLLGKDNSCRAFYACCIGTWNSGNHIGDSCF
;
A
#
# COMPACT_ATOMS: atom_id res chain seq x y z
N MET A 1 -33.01 34.79 12.99
CA MET A 1 -31.69 34.84 12.34
C MET A 1 -30.62 34.50 13.36
N TYR A 2 -30.19 33.23 13.48
CA TYR A 2 -28.81 32.84 13.86
C TYR A 2 -28.65 31.34 13.62
N LYS A 3 -27.79 31.01 12.66
CA LYS A 3 -27.25 29.67 12.39
C LYS A 3 -26.00 29.49 13.26
N SER A 4 -25.85 28.35 13.93
CA SER A 4 -24.57 27.88 14.54
C SER A 4 -24.75 26.39 14.86
N ILE A 5 -24.41 25.47 13.95
CA ILE A 5 -23.08 24.82 13.77
C ILE A 5 -22.60 24.14 15.05
N VAL A 6 -22.72 22.80 15.09
CA VAL A 6 -21.75 21.92 15.76
C VAL A 6 -21.56 20.70 14.86
N ALA A 7 -20.61 20.78 13.93
CA ALA A 7 -20.10 19.60 13.25
C ALA A 7 -19.10 18.92 14.20
N LEU A 8 -19.49 17.79 14.78
CA LEU A 8 -18.57 16.91 15.50
C LEU A 8 -17.61 16.28 14.49
N THR A 9 -16.45 16.92 14.29
CA THR A 9 -15.31 16.27 13.65
C THR A 9 -14.71 15.27 14.64
N VAL A 10 -15.06 14.00 14.46
CA VAL A 10 -14.37 12.88 15.09
C VAL A 10 -12.97 12.79 14.47
N ALA A 11 -11.97 13.35 15.16
CA ALA A 11 -10.58 13.12 14.83
C ALA A 11 -10.22 11.68 15.22
N ILE A 12 -10.33 10.76 14.26
CA ILE A 12 -9.76 9.42 14.40
C ILE A 12 -8.24 9.62 14.32
N ALA A 13 -7.59 9.59 15.48
CA ALA A 13 -6.15 9.55 15.60
C ALA A 13 -5.63 8.24 14.99
N PHE A 14 -5.27 8.29 13.70
CA PHE A 14 -4.50 7.22 13.09
C PHE A 14 -3.08 7.31 13.64
N GLY A 15 -2.84 6.53 14.70
CA GLY A 15 -1.50 6.27 15.21
C GLY A 15 -0.64 5.78 14.05
N SER A 16 0.21 6.67 13.56
CA SER A 16 1.20 6.36 12.53
C SER A 16 2.28 5.54 13.21
N ALA A 17 2.07 4.24 13.31
CA ALA A 17 3.12 3.30 13.64
C ALA A 17 4.10 3.35 12.46
N ILE A 18 5.14 4.17 12.59
CA ILE A 18 6.25 4.24 11.64
C ILE A 18 7.02 2.93 11.82
N VAL A 19 6.57 1.86 11.16
CA VAL A 19 7.40 0.69 10.92
C VAL A 19 8.44 1.16 9.93
N SER A 20 9.57 1.65 10.45
CA SER A 20 10.73 1.99 9.64
C SER A 20 11.07 0.78 8.78
N ALA A 21 10.95 0.94 7.47
CA ALA A 21 11.43 -0.05 6.50
C ALA A 21 12.86 -0.43 6.87
N ALA A 22 13.21 -1.72 6.73
CA ALA A 22 14.60 -2.13 6.93
C ALA A 22 15.48 -1.27 5.99
N PRO A 23 16.68 -0.82 6.39
CA PRO A 23 17.49 0.14 5.64
C PRO A 23 17.95 -0.34 4.24
N THR A 24 17.59 -1.55 3.84
CA THR A 24 17.88 -2.16 2.53
C THR A 24 16.63 -2.49 1.72
N GLU A 25 15.42 -2.22 2.23
CA GLU A 25 14.18 -2.54 1.52
C GLU A 25 14.03 -1.63 0.28
N GLN A 26 13.80 -2.21 -0.89
CA GLN A 26 13.68 -1.49 -2.18
C GLN A 26 12.25 -1.07 -2.48
N GLY A 27 11.28 -1.65 -1.78
CA GLY A 27 9.85 -1.48 -1.95
C GLY A 27 9.27 -2.34 -3.07
N SER A 28 8.12 -2.96 -2.79
CA SER A 28 7.32 -3.73 -3.75
C SER A 28 6.27 -2.87 -4.44
N TRP A 29 5.86 -3.22 -5.65
CA TRP A 29 4.85 -2.45 -6.37
C TRP A 29 4.06 -3.32 -7.34
N CYS A 30 2.83 -2.91 -7.64
CA CYS A 30 1.97 -3.57 -8.62
C CYS A 30 2.40 -3.18 -10.04
N TYR A 31 3.01 -4.11 -10.77
CA TYR A 31 3.50 -3.91 -12.14
C TYR A 31 2.49 -4.36 -13.20
N ASN A 32 1.89 -3.41 -13.92
CA ASN A 32 1.02 -3.69 -15.07
C ASN A 32 1.45 -2.94 -16.33
N PRO A 33 2.14 -3.55 -17.30
CA PRO A 33 2.65 -2.87 -18.50
C PRO A 33 1.55 -2.23 -19.37
N LYS A 34 0.28 -2.60 -19.17
CA LYS A 34 -0.85 -2.04 -19.92
C LYS A 34 -1.46 -0.80 -19.24
N ASN A 35 -1.12 -0.53 -17.98
CA ASN A 35 -1.82 0.42 -17.10
C ASN A 35 -0.84 1.15 -16.16
N GLU A 36 0.26 1.68 -16.70
CA GLU A 36 1.36 2.29 -15.93
C GLU A 36 0.92 3.43 -15.01
N GLN A 37 -0.02 4.24 -15.48
CA GLN A 37 -0.58 5.36 -14.73
C GLN A 37 -1.25 4.96 -13.40
N PHE A 38 -1.65 3.68 -13.27
CA PHE A 38 -2.34 3.18 -12.09
C PHE A 38 -1.42 2.44 -11.11
N TRP A 39 -0.15 2.24 -11.43
CA TRP A 39 0.79 1.47 -10.58
C TRP A 39 0.88 2.00 -9.16
N GLY A 40 0.97 3.33 -9.01
CA GLY A 40 1.06 3.94 -7.70
C GLY A 40 -0.23 3.81 -6.89
N GLN A 41 -1.40 3.88 -7.55
CA GLN A 41 -2.69 3.69 -6.89
C GLN A 41 -2.89 2.22 -6.49
N ALA A 42 -2.63 1.30 -7.42
CA ALA A 42 -2.69 -0.14 -7.18
C ALA A 42 -1.78 -0.55 -6.01
N SER A 43 -0.52 -0.09 -6.06
CA SER A 43 0.45 -0.34 -4.99
C SER A 43 -0.02 0.28 -3.68
N SER A 44 -0.54 1.51 -3.67
CA SER A 44 -1.04 2.15 -2.46
C SER A 44 -2.21 1.40 -1.82
N GLU A 45 -3.19 0.98 -2.62
CA GLU A 45 -4.33 0.24 -2.11
C GLU A 45 -3.92 -1.13 -1.55
N CYS A 46 -3.17 -1.91 -2.34
CA CYS A 46 -2.73 -3.23 -1.92
C CYS A 46 -1.73 -3.16 -0.75
N CYS A 47 -0.90 -2.13 -0.67
CA CYS A 47 0.03 -1.93 0.44
C CYS A 47 -0.71 -1.69 1.76
N ARG A 48 -1.70 -0.79 1.74
CA ARG A 48 -2.54 -0.45 2.90
C ARG A 48 -3.25 -1.67 3.47
N LEU A 49 -3.73 -2.57 2.61
CA LEU A 49 -4.46 -3.77 3.03
C LEU A 49 -3.55 -4.81 3.71
N ASN A 50 -2.26 -4.82 3.39
CA ASN A 50 -1.33 -5.89 3.78
C ASN A 50 -0.30 -5.48 4.83
N GLY A 51 -0.51 -4.33 5.47
CA GLY A 51 0.33 -3.84 6.58
C GLY A 51 1.68 -3.31 6.15
N GLY A 52 1.81 -2.93 4.87
CA GLY A 52 2.95 -2.18 4.37
C GLY A 52 2.76 -0.67 4.49
N GLN A 53 3.82 0.07 4.19
CA GLN A 53 3.82 1.52 4.17
C GLN A 53 4.15 2.03 2.78
N MET A 54 3.34 2.96 2.30
CA MET A 54 3.55 3.56 1.00
C MET A 54 4.67 4.59 1.05
N GLY A 55 5.73 4.37 0.29
CA GLY A 55 6.81 5.32 0.09
C GLY A 55 6.44 6.40 -0.93
N SER A 56 7.22 7.48 -0.92
CA SER A 56 7.05 8.62 -1.84
C SER A 56 7.33 8.28 -3.30
N ASP A 57 8.06 7.20 -3.55
CA ASP A 57 8.41 6.68 -4.86
C ASP A 57 7.34 5.74 -5.45
N ARG A 58 6.17 5.66 -4.80
CA ARG A 58 5.06 4.80 -5.18
C ARG A 58 5.38 3.31 -5.04
N ARG A 59 6.27 2.95 -4.13
CA ARG A 59 6.50 1.57 -3.70
C ARG A 59 5.98 1.31 -2.30
N CYS A 60 5.69 0.06 -2.01
CA CYS A 60 5.22 -0.46 -0.74
C CYS A 60 6.36 -1.08 0.05
N TYR A 61 6.62 -0.57 1.24
CA TYR A 61 7.66 -1.03 2.15
C TYR A 61 7.06 -1.75 3.37
N GLY A 62 7.89 -2.36 4.21
CA GLY A 62 7.49 -3.10 5.40
C GLY A 62 6.93 -4.50 5.11
N LEU A 63 7.14 -5.02 3.89
CA LEU A 63 6.72 -6.36 3.44
C LEU A 63 7.88 -7.35 3.36
N LEU A 64 9.12 -6.86 3.28
CA LEU A 64 10.32 -7.70 3.28
C LEU A 64 10.36 -8.64 4.51
N GLY A 65 10.59 -9.93 4.28
CA GLY A 65 10.61 -10.97 5.32
C GLY A 65 9.23 -11.33 5.89
N LYS A 66 8.15 -10.75 5.36
CA LYS A 66 6.77 -11.07 5.73
C LYS A 66 6.06 -11.82 4.60
N ASP A 67 6.41 -13.08 4.41
CA ASP A 67 5.96 -13.90 3.27
C ASP A 67 4.44 -13.86 3.06
N ASN A 68 3.65 -13.96 4.12
CA ASN A 68 2.19 -13.91 4.02
C ASN A 68 1.68 -12.53 3.55
N SER A 69 2.19 -11.44 4.11
CA SER A 69 1.83 -10.08 3.72
C SER A 69 2.29 -9.77 2.30
N CYS A 70 3.50 -10.20 1.94
CA CYS A 70 4.05 -10.05 0.60
C CYS A 70 3.20 -10.79 -0.44
N ARG A 71 2.87 -12.05 -0.17
CA ARG A 71 2.04 -12.85 -1.06
C ARG A 71 0.64 -12.27 -1.22
N ALA A 72 0.07 -11.74 -0.14
CA ALA A 72 -1.23 -11.09 -0.16
C ALA A 72 -1.21 -9.74 -0.90
N PHE A 73 -0.09 -8.99 -0.82
CA PHE A 73 0.14 -7.79 -1.63
C PHE A 73 0.10 -8.12 -3.13
N TYR A 74 0.90 -9.09 -3.59
CA TYR A 74 0.90 -9.48 -5.00
C TYR A 74 -0.41 -10.14 -5.44
N ALA A 75 -1.08 -10.88 -4.58
CA ALA A 75 -2.43 -11.40 -4.86
C ALA A 75 -3.44 -10.28 -5.13
N CYS A 76 -3.40 -9.20 -4.35
CA CYS A 76 -4.21 -8.02 -4.59
C CYS A 76 -3.85 -7.33 -5.92
N CYS A 77 -2.56 -7.16 -6.20
CA CYS A 77 -2.11 -6.58 -7.47
C CYS A 77 -2.64 -7.37 -8.67
N ILE A 78 -2.57 -8.70 -8.63
CA ILE A 78 -2.99 -9.58 -9.72
C ILE A 78 -4.52 -9.59 -9.83
N GLY A 79 -5.23 -9.84 -8.72
CA GLY A 79 -6.68 -10.04 -8.73
C GLY A 79 -7.48 -8.77 -8.95
N THR A 80 -7.11 -7.67 -8.28
CA THR A 80 -7.88 -6.41 -8.32
C THR A 80 -7.42 -5.49 -9.45
N TRP A 81 -6.10 -5.44 -9.69
CA TRP A 81 -5.49 -4.46 -10.59
C TRP A 81 -4.97 -5.08 -11.90
N ASN A 82 -5.24 -6.38 -12.11
CA ASN A 82 -4.80 -7.14 -13.28
C ASN A 82 -3.30 -6.97 -13.56
N SER A 83 -2.51 -6.93 -12.48
CA SER A 83 -1.06 -6.79 -12.54
C SER A 83 -0.42 -7.99 -13.24
N GLY A 84 0.71 -7.74 -13.91
CA GLY A 84 1.61 -8.77 -14.45
C GLY A 84 2.62 -9.32 -13.42
N ASN A 85 2.45 -9.00 -12.14
CA ASN A 85 3.19 -9.66 -11.06
C ASN A 85 2.84 -11.14 -10.94
N HIS A 86 3.67 -11.87 -10.21
CA HIS A 86 3.42 -13.25 -9.83
C HIS A 86 3.30 -13.39 -8.31
N ILE A 87 2.52 -14.37 -7.87
CA ILE A 87 2.37 -14.69 -6.43
C ILE A 87 3.70 -15.09 -5.77
N GLY A 88 4.65 -15.59 -6.56
CA GLY A 88 6.00 -15.92 -6.10
C GLY A 88 7.01 -14.77 -6.19
N ASP A 89 6.60 -13.57 -6.61
CA ASP A 89 7.48 -12.41 -6.61
C ASP A 89 7.90 -12.10 -5.17
N SER A 90 9.19 -11.85 -4.97
CA SER A 90 9.71 -11.44 -3.66
C SER A 90 9.31 -9.99 -3.38
N CYS A 91 9.10 -9.68 -2.10
CA CYS A 91 9.08 -8.30 -1.66
C CYS A 91 10.50 -7.88 -1.33
N PHE A 92 10.88 -6.71 -1.83
CA PHE A 92 12.24 -6.22 -1.78
C PHE A 92 12.35 -5.02 -0.91
#